data_AF-A0A1H7UTT5-F1
#
_entry.id   AF-A0A1H7UTT5-F1
#
_cell.length_a   1.000
_cell.length_b   1.000
_cell.length_c   1.000
_cell.angle_alpha   90.00
_cell.angle_beta   90.00
_cell.angle_gamma   90.00
#
_symmetry.space_group_name_H-M   'P 1'
#
loop_
_entity.id
_entity.type
_entity.pdbx_description
1 polymer ?
#
loop_
_entity_poly.entity_id
_entity_poly.type
_entity_poly.pdbx_seq_one_letter_code
_entity_poly.pdbx_strand_id
1 'polypeptide(L)'
;MKLFMYIDRVNRLHELIKRKSTGKPETLAKKLNLSVSRVYQIIEELKLMQVPIAYSRTIQSYYYTNDYEVLIDVQLRPLEEKEHYHTSGGGFQKIHTLLLPTILL
;
A
#
# COMPACT_ATOMS: atom_id res chain seq x y z
N MET A 1 14.30 -7.92 -3.08
CA MET A 1 13.06 -7.96 -3.91
C MET A 1 13.08 -6.74 -4.83
N LYS A 2 12.60 -6.82 -6.08
CA LYS A 2 12.54 -5.64 -6.97
C LYS A 2 11.53 -4.60 -6.43
N LEU A 3 11.79 -3.32 -6.65
CA LEU A 3 11.00 -2.20 -6.10
C LEU A 3 9.52 -2.28 -6.47
N PHE A 4 9.20 -2.36 -7.77
CA PHE A 4 7.81 -2.38 -8.24
C PHE A 4 7.02 -3.58 -7.69
N MET A 5 7.64 -4.76 -7.65
CA MET A 5 7.01 -5.93 -7.03
C MET A 5 6.76 -5.76 -5.53
N TYR A 6 7.59 -4.99 -4.82
CA TYR A 6 7.37 -4.68 -3.42
C TYR A 6 6.14 -3.80 -3.24
N ILE A 7 6.05 -2.75 -4.04
CA ILE A 7 4.92 -1.82 -4.04
C ILE A 7 3.61 -2.56 -4.33
N ASP A 8 3.57 -3.37 -5.39
CA ASP A 8 2.38 -4.17 -5.74
C ASP A 8 1.94 -5.09 -4.60
N ARG A 9 2.91 -5.73 -3.92
CA ARG A 9 2.63 -6.63 -2.80
C ARG A 9 2.13 -5.88 -1.57
N VAL A 10 2.65 -4.68 -1.29
CA VAL A 10 2.17 -3.84 -0.19
C VAL A 10 0.75 -3.35 -0.48
N ASN A 11 0.47 -2.86 -1.69
CA ASN A 11 -0.87 -2.45 -2.11
C ASN A 11 -1.85 -3.64 -2.03
N ARG A 12 -1.44 -4.83 -2.47
CA ARG A 12 -2.27 -6.04 -2.36
C ARG A 12 -2.50 -6.46 -0.90
N LEU A 13 -1.47 -6.38 -0.07
CA LEU A 13 -1.56 -6.67 1.36
C LEU A 13 -2.54 -5.73 2.06
N HIS A 14 -2.46 -4.42 1.77
CA HIS A 14 -3.37 -3.41 2.29
C HIS A 14 -4.83 -3.78 2.01
N GLU A 15 -5.17 -4.08 0.76
CA GLU A 15 -6.53 -4.50 0.38
C GLU A 15 -7.01 -5.75 1.13
N LEU A 16 -6.12 -6.73 1.34
CA LEU A 16 -6.46 -7.95 2.06
C LEU A 16 -6.69 -7.69 3.56
N ILE A 17 -5.88 -6.83 4.19
CA ILE A 17 -6.02 -6.44 5.60
C ILE A 17 -7.31 -5.65 5.81
N LYS A 18 -7.60 -4.68 4.94
CA LYS A 18 -8.82 -3.85 4.98
C LYS A 18 -10.09 -4.71 4.94
N ARG A 19 -10.09 -5.75 4.10
CA ARG A 19 -11.19 -6.71 3.97
C ARG A 19 -11.15 -7.84 5.00
N LYS A 20 -10.16 -7.85 5.91
CA LYS A 20 -9.90 -8.95 6.88
C LYS A 20 -9.89 -10.33 6.21
N SER A 21 -9.26 -10.39 5.03
CA SER A 21 -9.28 -11.55 4.13
C SER A 21 -7.89 -12.09 3.85
N THR A 22 -6.89 -11.84 4.71
CA THR A 22 -5.53 -12.35 4.49
C THR A 22 -5.49 -13.87 4.56
N GLY A 23 -6.29 -14.47 5.45
CA GLY A 23 -6.11 -15.86 5.86
C GLY A 23 -4.92 -16.00 6.82
N LYS A 24 -4.59 -17.26 7.14
CA LYS A 24 -3.38 -17.60 7.90
C LYS A 24 -2.12 -17.15 7.14
N PRO A 25 -0.96 -16.97 7.81
CA PRO A 25 0.29 -16.55 7.18
C PRO A 25 0.67 -17.36 5.94
N GLU A 26 0.42 -18.67 5.91
CA GLU A 26 0.68 -19.55 4.76
C GLU A 26 -0.25 -19.25 3.58
N THR A 27 -1.52 -18.94 3.85
CA THR A 27 -2.48 -18.52 2.83
C THR A 27 -2.12 -17.14 2.28
N LEU A 28 -1.75 -16.20 3.16
CA LEU A 28 -1.33 -14.87 2.76
C LEU A 28 -0.06 -14.92 1.89
N ALA A 29 0.91 -15.77 2.25
CA ALA A 29 2.12 -16.00 1.48
C ALA A 29 1.80 -16.47 0.05
N LYS A 30 0.87 -17.42 -0.11
CA LYS A 30 0.39 -17.86 -1.44
C LYS A 30 -0.29 -16.71 -2.19
N LYS A 31 -1.15 -15.93 -1.54
CA LYS A 31 -1.86 -14.78 -2.16
C LYS A 31 -0.92 -13.69 -2.66
N LEU A 32 0.21 -13.49 -1.98
CA LEU A 32 1.22 -12.49 -2.35
C LEU A 32 2.36 -13.07 -3.22
N ASN A 33 2.30 -14.36 -3.53
CA ASN A 33 3.36 -15.12 -4.18
C ASN A 33 4.72 -14.92 -3.48
N LEU A 34 4.76 -15.21 -2.18
CA LEU A 34 5.88 -15.02 -1.27
C LEU A 34 6.14 -16.27 -0.43
N SER A 35 7.31 -16.34 0.19
CA SER A 35 7.53 -17.22 1.34
C SER A 35 6.84 -16.66 2.58
N VAL A 36 6.53 -17.54 3.53
CA VAL A 36 5.96 -17.14 4.83
C VAL A 36 6.90 -16.20 5.59
N SER A 37 8.21 -16.47 5.57
CA SER A 37 9.22 -15.60 6.17
C SER A 37 9.19 -14.18 5.58
N ARG A 38 9.02 -14.05 4.25
CA ARG A 38 8.96 -12.74 3.61
C ARG A 38 7.68 -11.98 3.94
N VAL A 39 6.55 -12.67 4.14
CA VAL A 39 5.32 -12.05 4.66
C VAL A 39 5.57 -11.46 6.05
N TYR A 40 6.19 -12.22 6.96
CA TYR A 40 6.51 -11.70 8.29
C TYR A 40 7.43 -10.49 8.23
N GLN A 41 8.48 -10.52 7.41
CA GLN A 41 9.36 -9.36 7.22
C GLN A 41 8.61 -8.12 6.75
N ILE A 42 7.73 -8.23 5.75
CA ILE A 42 6.94 -7.09 5.27
C ILE A 42 6.01 -6.56 6.37
N ILE A 43 5.36 -7.45 7.13
CA ILE A 43 4.49 -7.02 8.24
C ILE A 43 5.28 -6.29 9.32
N GLU A 44 6.46 -6.79 9.70
CA GLU A 44 7.31 -6.12 10.68
C GLU A 44 7.87 -4.79 10.15
N GLU A 45 8.28 -4.71 8.89
CA GLU A 45 8.66 -3.46 8.22
C GLU A 45 7.54 -2.41 8.32
N LEU A 46 6.28 -2.80 8.04
CA LEU A 46 5.13 -1.90 8.15
C LEU A 46 4.83 -1.51 9.60
N LYS A 47 4.95 -2.42 10.57
CA LYS A 47 4.78 -2.09 12.00
C LYS A 47 5.85 -1.11 12.48
N LEU A 48 7.09 -1.23 12.01
CA LEU A 48 8.17 -0.27 12.32
C LEU A 48 7.85 1.13 11.77
N MET A 49 7.07 1.22 10.69
CA MET A 49 6.51 2.46 10.16
C MET A 49 5.25 2.93 10.91
N GLN A 50 4.96 2.34 12.07
CA GLN A 50 3.79 2.66 12.91
C GLN A 50 2.44 2.35 12.24
N VAL A 51 2.41 1.47 11.23
CA VAL A 51 1.16 0.98 10.66
C VAL A 51 0.45 0.07 11.69
N PRO A 52 -0.83 0.33 12.04
CA PRO A 52 -1.52 -0.33 13.15
C PRO A 52 -2.02 -1.73 12.77
N ILE A 53 -1.12 -2.68 12.48
CA ILE A 53 -1.47 -4.04 12.01
C ILE A 53 -1.40 -5.04 13.16
N ALA A 54 -2.47 -5.81 13.35
CA ALA A 54 -2.52 -6.96 14.26
C ALA A 54 -3.02 -8.22 13.54
N TYR A 55 -2.72 -9.40 14.10
CA TYR A 55 -3.24 -10.69 13.63
C TYR A 55 -4.26 -11.24 14.61
N SER A 56 -5.45 -11.62 14.13
CA SER A 56 -6.45 -12.32 14.93
C SER A 56 -6.48 -13.79 14.57
N ARG A 57 -6.27 -14.64 15.58
CA ARG A 57 -6.36 -16.11 15.43
C ARG A 57 -7.79 -16.58 15.20
N THR A 58 -8.79 -15.85 15.71
CA THR A 58 -10.21 -16.19 15.61
C THR A 58 -10.73 -16.06 14.19
N ILE A 59 -10.50 -14.91 13.55
CA ILE A 59 -10.90 -14.68 12.15
C ILE A 59 -9.84 -15.12 11.14
N GLN A 60 -8.68 -15.59 11.63
CA GLN A 60 -7.53 -16.01 10.83
C GLN A 60 -7.15 -14.95 9.79
N SER A 61 -7.01 -13.70 10.23
CA SER A 61 -6.62 -12.60 9.35
C SER A 61 -5.83 -11.53 10.09
N TYR A 62 -4.93 -10.88 9.35
CA TYR A 62 -4.45 -9.56 9.72
C TYR A 62 -5.57 -8.53 9.54
N TYR A 63 -5.57 -7.52 10.40
CA TYR A 63 -6.53 -6.42 10.43
C TYR A 63 -5.84 -5.15 10.95
N TYR A 64 -6.41 -3.99 10.64
CA TYR A 64 -5.99 -2.73 11.23
C TYR A 64 -6.65 -2.52 12.60
N THR A 65 -5.89 -2.12 13.61
CA THR A 65 -6.44 -1.82 14.95
C THR A 65 -7.08 -0.43 15.02
N ASN A 66 -6.79 0.43 14.04
CA ASN A 66 -7.33 1.78 13.86
C ASN A 66 -7.58 2.01 12.38
N ASP A 67 -8.43 2.99 12.03
CA ASP A 67 -8.65 3.36 10.64
C ASP A 67 -7.31 3.79 9.99
N TYR A 68 -6.96 3.13 8.88
CA TYR A 68 -5.66 3.32 8.24
C TYR A 68 -5.73 3.04 6.74
N GLU A 69 -5.02 3.84 5.94
CA GLU A 69 -4.91 3.69 4.49
C GLU A 69 -3.44 3.67 4.07
N VAL A 70 -3.08 2.77 3.15
CA VAL A 70 -1.77 2.75 2.49
C VAL A 70 -1.97 3.07 1.02
N LEU A 71 -1.40 4.17 0.54
CA LEU A 71 -1.50 4.60 -0.85
C LEU A 71 -0.10 4.81 -1.42
N ILE A 72 0.32 3.92 -2.32
CA ILE A 72 1.60 4.02 -3.03
C ILE A 72 1.30 4.01 -4.53
N ASP A 73 1.44 5.18 -5.16
CA ASP A 73 1.34 5.39 -6.60
C ASP A 73 2.74 5.71 -7.15
N VAL A 74 3.14 5.00 -8.21
CA VAL A 74 4.40 5.26 -8.93
C VAL A 74 4.10 5.49 -10.40
N GLN A 75 4.40 6.71 -10.84
CA GLN A 75 4.19 7.14 -12.21
C GLN A 75 5.54 7.30 -12.92
N LEU A 76 5.72 6.58 -14.02
CA LEU A 76 6.87 6.72 -14.90
C LEU A 76 6.40 7.41 -16.18
N ARG A 77 6.88 8.62 -16.43
CA ARG A 77 6.61 9.37 -17.65
C ARG A 77 7.88 10.04 -18.16
N PRO A 78 8.03 10.23 -19.48
CA PRO A 78 9.07 11.11 -20.00
C PRO A 78 8.86 12.52 -19.42
N LEU A 79 9.97 13.20 -19.13
CA LEU A 79 9.93 14.63 -18.82
C LEU A 79 9.73 15.37 -20.14
N GLU A 80 8.76 16.29 -20.16
CA GLU A 80 8.63 17.22 -21.29
C GLU A 80 9.67 18.33 -21.15
N GLU A 81 10.22 18.82 -22.27
CA GLU A 81 11.30 19.83 -22.34
C GLU A 81 11.02 21.12 -21.52
N LYS A 82 9.75 21.37 -21.21
CA LYS A 82 9.25 22.51 -20.43
C LYS A 82 9.38 22.33 -18.91
N GLU A 83 9.73 21.14 -18.42
CA GLU A 83 9.88 20.83 -16.99
C GLU A 83 11.28 21.14 -16.44
N HIS A 84 12.19 21.66 -17.28
CA HIS A 84 13.59 21.89 -16.92
C HIS A 84 13.86 23.10 -16.01
N TYR A 85 12.86 23.89 -15.60
CA TYR A 85 13.10 25.07 -14.76
C TYR A 85 12.01 25.30 -13.72
N HIS A 86 12.03 24.53 -12.62
CA HIS A 86 11.57 25.00 -11.30
C HIS A 86 12.11 24.11 -10.18
N THR A 87 13.43 24.09 -10.03
CA THR A 87 14.02 23.83 -8.71
C THR A 87 13.84 25.08 -7.86
N SER A 88 12.79 25.10 -7.03
CA SER A 88 12.73 26.00 -5.87
C SER A 88 12.22 25.22 -4.66
N GLY A 89 13.03 25.23 -3.60
CA GLY A 89 12.77 24.52 -2.36
C GLY A 89 11.60 25.14 -1.60
N GLY A 90 10.57 24.33 -1.34
CA GLY A 90 9.39 24.73 -0.57
C GLY A 90 8.30 25.35 -1.44
N GLY A 91 7.33 24.54 -1.87
CA GLY A 91 6.17 25.02 -2.62
C GLY A 91 5.05 23.98 -2.63
N PHE A 92 3.92 24.35 -2.03
CA PHE A 92 2.68 23.59 -1.89
C PHE A 92 2.19 23.08 -3.26
N GLN A 93 2.12 21.76 -3.47
CA GLN A 93 1.50 21.20 -4.68
C GLN A 93 -0.01 21.09 -4.47
N LYS A 94 -0.80 21.76 -5.33
CA LYS A 94 -2.23 21.55 -5.44
C LYS A 94 -2.49 20.08 -5.80
N ILE A 95 -3.08 19.33 -4.88
CA ILE A 95 -3.68 18.04 -5.18
C ILE A 95 -4.83 18.33 -6.14
N HIS A 96 -4.67 17.99 -7.42
CA HIS A 96 -5.78 17.93 -8.35
C HIS A 96 -6.61 16.69 -7.98
N THR A 97 -7.54 16.86 -7.05
CA THR A 97 -8.57 15.86 -6.75
C THR A 97 -9.34 15.63 -8.03
N LEU A 98 -9.07 14.52 -8.72
CA LEU A 98 -9.99 13.98 -9.70
C LEU A 98 -11.24 13.55 -8.93
N LEU A 99 -12.21 14.46 -8.84
CA LEU A 99 -13.56 14.16 -8.39
C LEU A 99 -14.09 13.04 -9.29
N LEU A 100 -14.27 11.85 -8.71
CA LEU A 100 -15.05 10.79 -9.33
C LEU A 100 -16.44 11.38 -9.66
N PRO A 101 -17.01 11.12 -10.85
CA PRO A 101 -18.32 11.62 -11.19
C PRO A 101 -19.31 11.04 -10.19
N THR A 102 -19.99 11.91 -9.46
CA THR A 102 -21.13 11.52 -8.63
C THR A 102 -22.14 10.86 -9.56
N ILE A 103 -22.41 9.58 -9.30
CA ILE A 103 -23.45 8.83 -9.98
C ILE A 103 -24.77 9.57 -9.74
N LEU A 104 -25.36 10.08 -10.82
CA LEU A 104 -26.67 10.70 -10.83
C LEU A 104 -27.72 9.60 -10.53
N LEU A 105 -28.52 9.80 -9.48
CA LEU A 105 -29.77 9.10 -9.23
C LEU A 105 -30.84 10.15 -8.90
#